data_AF-A0A914LL32-F1
#
_entry.id   AF-A0A914LL32-F1
#
_cell.length_a   1.000
_cell.length_b   1.000
_cell.length_c   1.000
_cell.angle_alpha   90.00
_cell.angle_beta   90.00
_cell.angle_gamma   90.00
#
_symmetry.space_group_name_H-M   'P 1'
#
loop_
_entity.id
_entity.type
_entity.pdbx_description
1 polymer ?
#
loop_
_entity_poly.entity_id
_entity_poly.type
_entity_poly.pdbx_seq_one_letter_code
_entity_poly.pdbx_strand_id
1 'polypeptide(L)'
;MFSNFEKVCYHAAGFAGDSSSKTHKVIGGAAQNAPDKFFTQSSKGTTIIQNFCGENFGKVYCSCGSGCNPQYTRNVQLLNSKFKGPGLTLISLNQNYGDSDTFSNIVLDGMNSGNTKIKYACQEYAATTQSVSTLSPLASFVPTVAGTGKSCKYSTSAIKINS
;
A
#
# COMPACT_ATOMS: atom_id res chain seq x y z
N MET A 1 -12.30 -18.36 -1.35
CA MET A 1 -11.26 -18.71 -2.34
C MET A 1 -9.99 -18.01 -1.91
N PHE A 2 -8.93 -18.75 -1.61
CA PHE A 2 -7.61 -18.19 -1.27
C PHE A 2 -6.80 -18.08 -2.56
N SER A 3 -6.30 -16.89 -2.87
CA SER A 3 -5.45 -16.67 -4.03
C SER A 3 -3.99 -16.64 -3.59
N ASN A 4 -3.14 -17.45 -4.21
CA ASN A 4 -1.69 -17.45 -4.00
C ASN A 4 -1.01 -17.11 -5.33
N PHE A 5 -0.23 -16.03 -5.37
CA PHE A 5 0.51 -15.60 -6.56
C PHE A 5 2.02 -15.70 -6.32
N GLU A 6 2.64 -16.77 -6.83
CA GLU A 6 4.09 -17.01 -6.67
C GLU A 6 4.96 -16.00 -7.45
N LYS A 7 4.45 -15.50 -8.57
CA LYS A 7 5.07 -14.45 -9.37
C LYS A 7 4.03 -13.55 -9.97
N VAL A 8 4.19 -12.25 -9.77
CA VAL A 8 3.29 -11.22 -10.28
C VAL A 8 4.03 -10.39 -11.33
N CYS A 9 3.49 -10.28 -12.56
CA CYS A 9 4.19 -9.58 -13.64
C CYS A 9 4.33 -8.07 -13.41
N TYR A 10 3.27 -7.41 -12.91
CA TYR A 10 3.27 -5.95 -12.66
C TYR A 10 2.47 -5.60 -11.41
N HIS A 11 1.24 -6.13 -11.30
CA HIS A 11 0.43 -6.10 -10.08
C HIS A 11 -0.49 -7.31 -9.92
N ALA A 12 -0.84 -7.65 -8.67
CA ALA A 12 -1.64 -8.83 -8.37
C ALA A 12 -3.13 -8.57 -8.66
N ALA A 13 -3.66 -7.42 -8.24
CA ALA A 13 -5.01 -7.00 -8.58
C ALA A 13 -5.14 -5.47 -8.69
N GLY A 14 -5.97 -5.02 -9.64
CA GLY A 14 -6.37 -3.63 -9.80
C GLY A 14 -7.86 -3.45 -9.54
N PHE A 15 -8.24 -2.43 -8.79
CA PHE A 15 -9.63 -2.12 -8.43
C PHE A 15 -10.16 -0.92 -9.23
N ALA A 16 -11.09 -1.17 -10.15
CA ALA A 16 -11.72 -0.17 -11.02
C ALA A 16 -13.24 -0.04 -10.77
N GLY A 17 -13.83 1.10 -11.13
CA GLY A 17 -15.23 1.45 -10.86
C GLY A 17 -15.42 2.88 -10.33
N ASP A 18 -16.66 3.36 -10.28
CA ASP A 18 -17.02 4.79 -10.10
C ASP A 18 -17.91 5.10 -8.86
N SER A 19 -18.43 4.07 -8.19
CA SER A 19 -19.28 4.25 -7.00
C SER A 19 -18.45 4.46 -5.71
N SER A 20 -18.80 5.50 -4.95
CA SER A 20 -18.18 5.87 -3.67
C SER A 20 -18.49 4.91 -2.51
N SER A 21 -19.53 4.08 -2.62
CA SER A 21 -19.88 3.08 -1.61
C SER A 21 -19.12 1.75 -1.78
N LYS A 22 -18.29 1.62 -2.82
CA LYS A 22 -17.56 0.37 -3.07
C LYS A 22 -16.44 0.16 -2.07
N THR A 23 -16.49 -1.01 -1.43
CA THR A 23 -15.40 -1.55 -0.63
C THR A 23 -14.81 -2.74 -1.38
N HIS A 24 -13.52 -2.64 -1.71
CA HIS A 24 -12.75 -3.76 -2.26
C HIS A 24 -12.15 -4.53 -1.08
N LYS A 25 -12.27 -5.85 -1.08
CA LYS A 25 -11.78 -6.70 0.01
C LYS A 25 -10.81 -7.74 -0.53
N VAL A 26 -9.58 -7.69 -0.04
CA VAL A 26 -8.58 -8.76 -0.15
C VAL A 26 -8.52 -9.42 1.21
N ILE A 27 -9.10 -10.61 1.33
CA ILE A 27 -9.16 -11.35 2.59
C ILE A 27 -8.38 -12.66 2.43
N GLY A 28 -7.28 -12.81 3.16
CA GLY A 28 -6.40 -13.95 3.02
C GLY A 28 -5.48 -13.85 1.80
N GLY A 29 -4.75 -14.93 1.54
CA GLY A 29 -3.90 -15.08 0.36
C GLY A 29 -2.48 -14.55 0.55
N ALA A 30 -1.66 -14.76 -0.49
CA ALA A 30 -0.29 -14.31 -0.51
C ALA A 30 0.13 -13.89 -1.92
N ALA A 31 1.07 -12.96 -2.00
CA ALA A 31 1.75 -12.64 -3.26
C ALA A 31 3.23 -12.40 -3.03
N GLN A 32 4.04 -12.75 -4.02
CA GLN A 32 5.47 -12.54 -3.99
C GLN A 32 5.99 -11.94 -5.29
N ASN A 33 7.14 -11.27 -5.20
CA ASN A 33 7.94 -10.81 -6.35
C ASN A 33 7.18 -9.86 -7.29
N ALA A 34 6.56 -8.80 -6.74
CA ALA A 34 5.90 -7.76 -7.52
C ALA A 34 6.78 -6.51 -7.65
N PRO A 35 7.42 -6.25 -8.80
CA PRO A 35 8.41 -5.17 -8.91
C PRO A 35 7.84 -3.77 -8.69
N ASP A 36 6.56 -3.51 -9.04
CA ASP A 36 5.91 -2.22 -8.80
C ASP A 36 4.93 -2.26 -7.61
N LYS A 37 3.81 -3.00 -7.70
CA LYS A 37 2.77 -2.97 -6.66
C LYS A 37 1.95 -4.26 -6.59
N PHE A 38 1.50 -4.72 -5.41
CA PHE A 38 0.52 -5.81 -5.33
C PHE A 38 -0.88 -5.32 -5.69
N PHE A 39 -1.31 -4.22 -5.09
CA PHE A 39 -2.66 -3.69 -5.25
C PHE A 39 -2.63 -2.24 -5.71
N THR A 40 -3.52 -1.92 -6.65
CA THR A 40 -3.73 -0.54 -7.11
C THR A 40 -5.21 -0.20 -7.11
N GLN A 41 -5.55 1.01 -6.67
CA GLN A 41 -6.93 1.49 -6.71
C GLN A 41 -7.01 2.75 -7.57
N SER A 42 -7.76 2.66 -8.67
CA SER A 42 -8.12 3.78 -9.52
C SER A 42 -9.55 4.25 -9.27
N SER A 43 -10.39 3.37 -8.72
CA SER A 43 -11.77 3.65 -8.31
C SER A 43 -11.88 4.52 -7.06
N LYS A 44 -13.07 5.09 -6.82
CA LYS A 44 -13.45 5.67 -5.52
C LYS A 44 -13.58 4.56 -4.45
N GLY A 45 -13.53 4.96 -3.19
CA GLY A 45 -13.93 4.11 -2.06
C GLY A 45 -12.77 3.55 -1.27
N THR A 46 -13.02 2.42 -0.58
CA THR A 46 -12.08 1.85 0.40
C THR A 46 -11.57 0.49 -0.07
N THR A 47 -10.26 0.26 0.07
CA THR A 47 -9.66 -1.08 -0.09
C THR A 47 -9.27 -1.63 1.28
N ILE A 48 -9.76 -2.81 1.61
CA ILE A 48 -9.41 -3.55 2.83
C ILE A 48 -8.51 -4.71 2.43
N ILE A 49 -7.29 -4.73 2.95
CA ILE A 49 -6.32 -5.82 2.81
C ILE A 49 -6.16 -6.43 4.19
N GLN A 50 -6.66 -7.65 4.36
CA GLN A 50 -6.74 -8.32 5.65
C GLN A 50 -6.24 -9.75 5.56
N ASN A 51 -5.50 -10.20 6.59
CA ASN A 51 -4.96 -11.56 6.68
C ASN A 51 -4.07 -11.95 5.48
N PHE A 52 -3.36 -10.98 4.89
CA PHE A 52 -2.56 -11.18 3.68
C PHE A 52 -1.06 -11.32 3.99
N CYS A 53 -0.36 -12.12 3.19
CA CYS A 53 1.09 -12.28 3.27
C CYS A 53 1.79 -11.75 2.01
N GLY A 54 2.77 -10.85 2.15
CA GLY A 54 3.52 -10.30 1.01
C GLY A 54 5.02 -10.45 1.16
N GLU A 55 5.72 -10.87 0.11
CA GLU A 55 7.19 -10.92 0.08
C GLU A 55 7.77 -10.32 -1.21
N ASN A 56 8.88 -9.59 -1.12
CA ASN A 56 9.57 -8.97 -2.26
C ASN A 56 8.64 -8.12 -3.16
N PHE A 57 8.50 -6.84 -2.85
CA PHE A 57 7.54 -5.96 -3.54
C PHE A 57 8.01 -4.52 -3.66
N GLY A 58 7.59 -3.82 -4.71
CA GLY A 58 7.67 -2.36 -4.71
C GLY A 58 6.72 -1.78 -3.65
N LYS A 59 5.41 -1.96 -3.85
CA LYS A 59 4.36 -1.41 -2.99
C LYS A 59 3.33 -2.48 -2.65
N VAL A 60 2.81 -2.54 -1.42
CA VAL A 60 1.65 -3.42 -1.16
C VAL A 60 0.40 -2.78 -1.76
N TYR A 61 0.13 -1.52 -1.44
CA TYR A 61 -1.00 -0.77 -1.99
C TYR A 61 -0.55 0.59 -2.55
N CYS A 62 -1.13 0.96 -3.69
CA CYS A 62 -0.91 2.25 -4.33
C CYS A 62 -2.24 2.88 -4.77
N SER A 63 -2.55 4.07 -4.24
CA SER A 63 -3.58 4.94 -4.82
C SER A 63 -3.10 5.45 -6.18
N CYS A 64 -3.98 5.48 -7.19
CA CYS A 64 -3.58 5.93 -8.52
C CYS A 64 -3.17 7.41 -8.50
N GLY A 65 -1.89 7.68 -8.78
CA GLY A 65 -1.32 9.03 -8.70
C GLY A 65 -1.29 9.81 -10.00
N SER A 66 -1.27 9.15 -11.16
CA SER A 66 -1.10 9.80 -12.46
C SER A 66 -2.02 9.18 -13.51
N GLY A 67 -2.56 10.02 -14.40
CA GLY A 67 -3.37 9.57 -15.54
C GLY A 67 -4.74 8.97 -15.17
N CYS A 68 -5.12 8.96 -13.90
CA CYS A 68 -6.48 8.60 -13.49
C CYS A 68 -7.39 9.82 -13.59
N ASN A 69 -8.31 9.77 -14.55
CA ASN A 69 -9.32 10.80 -14.75
C ASN A 69 -10.72 10.18 -14.65
N PRO A 70 -11.53 10.54 -13.63
CA PRO A 70 -11.23 11.52 -12.58
C PRO A 70 -10.27 10.99 -11.50
N GLN A 71 -9.68 11.92 -10.73
CA GLN A 71 -9.02 11.59 -9.47
C GLN A 71 -10.02 11.59 -8.30
N TYR A 72 -9.71 10.80 -7.28
CA TYR A 72 -10.62 10.52 -6.17
C TYR A 72 -9.89 10.41 -4.85
N THR A 73 -10.61 10.72 -3.76
CA THR A 73 -10.27 10.29 -2.41
C THR A 73 -10.40 8.77 -2.30
N ARG A 74 -9.36 8.12 -1.81
CA ARG A 74 -9.29 6.67 -1.61
C ARG A 74 -8.78 6.36 -0.22
N ASN A 75 -9.41 5.37 0.42
CA ASN A 75 -9.02 4.92 1.75
C ASN A 75 -8.48 3.50 1.67
N VAL A 76 -7.53 3.18 2.54
CA VAL A 76 -6.99 1.83 2.64
C VAL A 76 -6.93 1.39 4.09
N GLN A 77 -7.30 0.13 4.32
CA GLN A 77 -7.15 -0.52 5.61
C GLN A 77 -6.23 -1.72 5.42
N LEU A 78 -5.09 -1.70 6.09
CA LEU A 78 -4.13 -2.80 6.13
C LEU A 78 -4.23 -3.44 7.51
N LEU A 79 -4.72 -4.68 7.56
CA LEU A 79 -5.16 -5.32 8.80
C LEU A 79 -4.57 -6.73 8.91
N ASN A 80 -4.07 -7.11 10.09
CA ASN A 80 -3.69 -8.49 10.43
C ASN A 80 -2.82 -9.16 9.36
N SER A 81 -1.88 -8.42 8.77
CA SER A 81 -1.15 -8.84 7.57
C SER A 81 0.34 -8.85 7.83
N LYS A 82 1.05 -9.69 7.08
CA LYS A 82 2.47 -9.97 7.29
C LYS A 82 3.27 -9.67 6.03
N PHE A 83 4.40 -8.98 6.19
CA PHE A 83 5.23 -8.55 5.07
C PHE A 83 6.70 -8.81 5.32
N LYS A 84 7.43 -9.18 4.26
CA LYS A 84 8.88 -9.34 4.27
C LYS A 84 9.48 -8.72 3.01
N GLY A 85 10.61 -8.03 3.17
CA GLY A 85 11.26 -7.38 2.04
C GLY A 85 12.11 -8.33 1.17
N PRO A 86 12.84 -7.76 0.19
CA PRO A 86 13.04 -6.33 0.02
C PRO A 86 11.76 -5.62 -0.39
N GLY A 87 11.50 -4.44 0.18
CA GLY A 87 10.33 -3.67 -0.22
C GLY A 87 10.47 -2.17 -0.09
N LEU A 88 9.84 -1.41 -1.01
CA LEU A 88 9.91 0.06 -0.97
C LEU A 88 8.93 0.62 0.06
N THR A 89 7.63 0.36 -0.06
CA THR A 89 6.64 0.85 0.91
C THR A 89 5.45 -0.08 1.06
N LEU A 90 4.79 -0.09 2.22
CA LEU A 90 3.51 -0.80 2.35
C LEU A 90 2.42 -0.03 1.60
N ILE A 91 2.27 1.27 1.85
CA ILE A 91 1.19 2.07 1.28
C ILE A 91 1.73 3.33 0.59
N SER A 92 1.08 3.74 -0.51
CA SER A 92 1.27 5.04 -1.17
C SER A 92 -0.06 5.75 -1.37
N LEU A 93 -0.18 6.98 -0.85
CA LEU A 93 -1.41 7.77 -0.79
C LEU A 93 -1.26 9.16 -1.41
N ASN A 94 -2.36 9.72 -1.92
CA ASN A 94 -2.40 11.04 -2.52
C ASN A 94 -2.95 12.09 -1.54
N GLN A 95 -2.07 12.87 -0.91
CA GLN A 95 -2.48 13.80 0.14
C GLN A 95 -3.34 14.96 -0.36
N ASN A 96 -3.18 15.36 -1.62
CA ASN A 96 -3.96 16.44 -2.22
C ASN A 96 -5.40 16.03 -2.56
N TYR A 97 -5.71 14.73 -2.53
CA TYR A 97 -7.08 14.21 -2.69
C TYR A 97 -7.66 13.68 -1.37
N GLY A 98 -6.94 13.83 -0.26
CA GLY A 98 -7.45 13.46 1.07
C GLY A 98 -7.47 11.96 1.33
N ASP A 99 -6.64 11.18 0.63
CA ASP A 99 -6.51 9.75 0.88
C ASP A 99 -6.17 9.47 2.36
N SER A 100 -6.55 8.30 2.88
CA SER A 100 -6.27 7.93 4.27
C SER A 100 -5.89 6.46 4.42
N ASP A 101 -5.10 6.16 5.45
CA ASP A 101 -4.78 4.80 5.87
C ASP A 101 -5.36 4.42 7.22
N THR A 102 -5.42 3.11 7.46
CA THR A 102 -5.59 2.51 8.77
C THR A 102 -4.71 1.28 8.84
N PHE A 103 -3.84 1.24 9.85
CA PHE A 103 -2.96 0.11 10.12
C PHE A 103 -3.43 -0.57 11.38
N SER A 104 -3.50 -1.90 11.37
CA SER A 104 -3.75 -2.69 12.58
C SER A 104 -3.07 -4.04 12.49
N ASN A 105 -2.29 -4.39 13.51
CA ASN A 105 -1.63 -5.69 13.64
C ASN A 105 -0.83 -6.09 12.39
N ILE A 106 0.06 -5.20 11.95
CA ILE A 106 0.95 -5.45 10.83
C ILE A 106 2.25 -6.05 11.34
N VAL A 107 2.70 -7.14 10.72
CA VAL A 107 3.95 -7.81 11.09
C VAL A 107 4.96 -7.64 9.97
N LEU A 108 6.13 -7.10 10.29
CA LEU A 108 7.26 -6.98 9.37
C LEU A 108 8.37 -7.93 9.80
N ASP A 109 8.71 -8.89 8.95
CA ASP A 109 9.75 -9.87 9.21
C ASP A 109 11.09 -9.50 8.55
N GLY A 110 12.20 -9.89 9.17
CA GLY A 110 13.54 -9.79 8.59
C GLY A 110 14.06 -8.36 8.48
N MET A 111 13.60 -7.46 9.34
CA MET A 111 13.98 -6.04 9.29
C MET A 111 15.43 -5.77 9.75
N ASN A 112 16.10 -6.76 10.35
CA ASN A 112 17.51 -6.71 10.76
C ASN A 112 18.50 -6.85 9.59
N SER A 113 18.07 -7.40 8.45
CA SER A 113 18.90 -7.57 7.26
C SER A 113 18.55 -6.54 6.20
N GLY A 114 19.57 -5.91 5.62
CA GLY A 114 19.41 -4.96 4.52
C GLY A 114 18.73 -5.56 3.29
N ASN A 115 18.85 -6.87 3.09
CA ASN A 115 18.30 -7.58 1.94
C ASN A 115 16.79 -7.89 2.07
N THR A 116 16.26 -7.86 3.29
CA THR A 116 14.85 -8.17 3.57
C THR A 116 14.11 -6.97 4.17
N LYS A 117 14.73 -5.79 4.13
CA LYS A 117 14.17 -4.57 4.71
C LYS A 117 13.04 -3.99 3.87
N ILE A 118 12.00 -3.53 4.56
CA ILE A 118 10.96 -2.68 3.98
C ILE A 118 11.31 -1.23 4.33
N LYS A 119 11.48 -0.37 3.32
CA LYS A 119 12.04 0.97 3.53
C LYS A 119 11.06 1.91 4.23
N TYR A 120 9.80 1.91 3.80
CA TYR A 120 8.76 2.80 4.33
C TYR A 120 7.49 2.03 4.69
N ALA A 121 6.74 2.52 5.67
CA ALA A 121 5.37 2.06 5.92
C ALA A 121 4.38 2.82 5.03
N CYS A 122 4.55 4.13 4.86
CA CYS A 122 3.67 4.94 4.05
C CYS A 122 4.43 6.07 3.33
N GLN A 123 4.04 6.37 2.10
CA GLN A 123 4.54 7.50 1.30
C GLN A 123 3.37 8.36 0.81
N GLU A 124 3.57 9.67 0.80
CA GLU A 124 2.58 10.64 0.32
C GLU A 124 2.99 11.26 -1.00
N TYR A 125 2.01 11.50 -1.86
CA TYR A 125 2.19 12.08 -3.19
C TYR A 125 1.19 13.22 -3.44
N ALA A 126 1.52 14.10 -4.38
CA ALA A 126 0.53 14.94 -5.05
C ALA A 126 0.15 14.27 -6.37
N ALA A 127 -1.07 13.73 -6.43
CA ALA A 127 -1.58 13.14 -7.65
C ALA A 127 -2.06 14.20 -8.65
N THR A 128 -2.16 13.79 -9.90
CA THR A 128 -2.65 14.60 -11.01
C THR A 128 -3.55 13.77 -11.92
N THR A 129 -4.44 14.44 -12.63
CA THR A 129 -5.23 13.83 -13.71
C THR A 129 -4.41 13.65 -14.98
N GLN A 130 -3.30 14.38 -15.13
CA GLN A 130 -2.40 14.24 -16.27
C GLN A 130 -1.53 12.99 -16.15
N SER A 131 -1.26 12.35 -17.28
CA SER A 131 -0.27 11.28 -17.36
C SER A 131 1.13 11.89 -17.29
N VAL A 132 1.89 11.53 -16.26
CA VAL A 132 3.27 11.94 -16.05
C VAL A 132 4.15 10.70 -15.95
N SER A 133 5.39 10.81 -16.40
CA SER A 133 6.33 9.68 -16.42
C SER A 133 6.77 9.25 -15.01
N THR A 134 6.85 10.18 -14.07
CA THR A 134 7.25 9.91 -12.69
C THR A 134 6.53 10.81 -11.69
N LEU A 135 6.27 10.26 -10.51
CA LEU A 135 5.84 11.01 -9.33
C LEU A 135 6.85 10.81 -8.20
N SER A 136 7.31 11.91 -7.61
CA SER A 136 8.18 11.89 -6.44
C SER A 136 7.35 12.00 -5.16
N PRO A 137 7.70 11.25 -4.10
CA PRO A 137 7.02 11.37 -2.82
C PRO A 137 7.28 12.75 -2.22
N LEU A 138 6.23 13.35 -1.67
CA LEU A 138 6.29 14.59 -0.89
C LEU A 138 6.74 14.32 0.56
N ALA A 139 6.38 13.15 1.08
CA ALA A 139 6.80 12.68 2.39
C ALA A 139 6.94 11.15 2.38
N SER A 140 7.77 10.61 3.27
CA SER A 140 7.99 9.18 3.44
C SER A 140 8.21 8.84 4.90
N PHE A 141 7.47 7.86 5.40
CA PHE A 141 7.44 7.51 6.82
C PHE A 141 7.95 6.09 7.01
N VAL A 142 8.95 5.92 7.89
CA VAL A 142 9.57 4.62 8.17
C VAL A 142 8.74 3.82 9.17
N PRO A 143 8.73 2.47 9.12
CA PRO A 143 7.87 1.67 9.99
C PRO A 143 8.07 1.85 11.50
N THR A 144 9.26 2.29 11.92
CA THR A 144 9.64 2.46 13.32
C THR A 144 9.26 3.82 13.92
N VAL A 145 8.70 4.73 13.12
CA VAL A 145 8.27 6.07 13.56
C VAL A 145 6.81 6.26 13.18
N ALA A 146 6.03 6.91 14.05
CA ALA A 146 4.62 7.16 13.78
C ALA A 146 4.44 8.02 12.51
N GLY A 147 3.44 7.68 11.70
CA GLY A 147 3.03 8.51 10.58
C GLY A 147 2.29 9.74 11.09
N THR A 148 2.80 10.93 10.79
CA THR A 148 2.19 12.21 11.17
C THR A 148 1.92 13.09 9.94
N GLY A 149 1.75 12.46 8.78
CA GLY A 149 1.49 13.14 7.52
C GLY A 149 0.05 13.62 7.39
N LYS A 150 -0.31 14.14 6.21
CA LYS A 150 -1.70 14.51 5.91
C LYS A 150 -2.58 13.27 5.71
N SER A 151 -2.05 12.29 5.00
CA SER A 151 -2.69 11.01 4.66
C SER A 151 -2.10 9.84 5.42
N CYS A 152 -0.78 9.79 5.57
CA CYS A 152 -0.07 8.73 6.28
C CYS A 152 -0.16 8.96 7.79
N LYS A 153 -1.09 8.28 8.45
CA LYS A 153 -1.39 8.47 9.88
C LYS A 153 -1.52 7.13 10.59
N TYR A 154 -0.40 6.59 11.04
CA TYR A 154 -0.34 5.32 11.75
C TYR A 154 0.47 5.42 13.05
N SER A 155 0.11 4.60 14.03
CA SER A 155 0.89 4.41 15.25
C SER A 155 1.95 3.33 15.06
N THR A 156 3.11 3.48 15.69
CA THR A 156 4.13 2.42 15.74
C THR A 156 3.60 1.16 16.42
N SER A 157 2.64 1.27 17.35
CA SER A 157 1.98 0.11 17.98
C SER A 157 1.18 -0.76 17.00
N ALA A 158 0.79 -0.22 15.85
CA ALA A 158 0.10 -0.97 14.81
C ALA A 158 1.05 -1.87 13.99
N ILE A 159 2.37 -1.68 14.14
CA ILE A 159 3.41 -2.39 13.39
C ILE A 159 4.34 -3.13 14.36
N LYS A 160 4.30 -4.45 14.33
CA LYS A 160 5.25 -5.32 15.01
C LYS A 160 6.39 -5.66 14.08
N ILE A 161 7.62 -5.48 14.56
CA ILE A 161 8.84 -5.88 13.83
C ILE A 161 9.36 -7.17 14.45
N ASN A 162 9.52 -8.19 13.62
CA ASN A 162 10.26 -9.40 13.94
C ASN A 162 11.63 -9.29 13.27
N SER A 163 12.66 -9.30 14.10
CA SER A 163 14.07 -9.34 13.70
C SER A 163 14.50 -10.77 13.47
#